data_AF-A0A7J8RC66-F1
#
_entry.id   AF-A0A7J8RC66-F1
#
_cell.length_a   1.000
_cell.length_b   1.000
_cell.length_c   1.000
_cell.angle_alpha   90.00
_cell.angle_beta   90.00
_cell.angle_gamma   90.00
#
_symmetry.space_group_name_H-M   'P 1'
#
loop_
_entity.id
_entity.type
_entity.pdbx_description
1 polymer ?
#
loop_
_entity_poly.entity_id
_entity_poly.type
_entity_poly.pdbx_seq_one_letter_code
_entity_poly.pdbx_strand_id
1 'polypeptide(L)'
;DGNAAPSRKPVWHFPEKVYDSEETLRKCAESALASVLGDLSHTYFVGNAPMGHMVIQQMENVPEPFKSQVIDTNKFNIRKCEDFVWVTKDELLEYFPEQAEFFKKMIIS
;
A
#
# COMPACT_ATOMS: atom_id res chain seq x y z
N ASP A 1 -15.35 -2.03 -3.04
CA ASP A 1 -15.53 -0.70 -3.64
C ASP A 1 -14.49 0.24 -3.05
N GLY A 2 -13.43 0.52 -3.82
CA GLY A 2 -12.37 1.44 -3.43
C GLY A 2 -12.84 2.88 -3.64
N ASN A 3 -12.43 3.77 -2.73
CA ASN A 3 -12.82 5.18 -2.72
C ASN A 3 -12.42 5.83 -4.05
N ALA A 4 -13.40 6.06 -4.93
CA ALA A 4 -13.16 6.63 -6.25
C ALA A 4 -12.81 8.11 -6.14
N ALA A 5 -11.64 8.49 -6.65
CA ALA A 5 -11.26 9.89 -6.79
C ALA A 5 -12.31 10.66 -7.62
N PRO A 6 -12.63 11.92 -7.28
CA PRO A 6 -13.67 12.73 -7.94
C PRO A 6 -13.33 13.14 -9.39
N SER A 7 -12.24 12.62 -9.97
CA SER A 7 -11.93 12.70 -11.39
C SER A 7 -11.56 11.30 -11.88
N ARG A 8 -12.08 10.85 -13.03
CA ARG A 8 -11.79 9.55 -13.68
C ARG A 8 -10.32 9.38 -14.13
N LYS A 9 -9.39 10.12 -13.55
CA LYS A 9 -7.97 9.99 -13.86
C LYS A 9 -7.40 8.82 -13.06
N PRO A 10 -6.66 7.90 -13.69
CA PRO A 10 -5.92 6.89 -12.95
C PRO A 10 -4.91 7.60 -12.04
N VAL A 11 -4.82 7.16 -10.79
CA VAL A 11 -3.90 7.70 -9.78
C VAL A 11 -3.08 6.55 -9.22
N TRP A 12 -1.78 6.78 -9.01
CA TRP A 12 -0.92 5.82 -8.33
C TRP A 12 -1.29 5.72 -6.85
N HIS A 13 -1.41 4.50 -6.34
CA HIS A 13 -1.69 4.24 -4.94
C HIS A 13 -1.07 2.91 -4.49
N PHE A 14 -1.00 2.69 -3.18
CA PHE A 14 -0.61 1.40 -2.62
C PHE A 14 -1.80 0.43 -2.58
N PRO A 15 -1.58 -0.89 -2.54
CA PRO A 15 -2.64 -1.85 -2.26
C PRO A 15 -3.30 -1.54 -0.91
N GLU A 16 -4.56 -1.12 -0.93
CA GLU A 16 -5.31 -0.68 0.25
C GLU A 16 -6.71 -1.26 0.29
N LYS A 17 -7.27 -1.34 1.49
CA LYS A 17 -8.63 -1.84 1.74
C LYS A 17 -9.19 -1.16 2.99
N VAL A 18 -10.46 -0.76 2.92
CA VAL A 18 -11.19 -0.28 4.10
C VAL A 18 -11.37 -1.44 5.07
N TYR A 19 -10.94 -1.24 6.31
CA TYR A 19 -11.12 -2.22 7.37
C TYR A 19 -12.60 -2.38 7.71
N ASP A 20 -13.09 -3.61 7.70
CA ASP A 20 -14.52 -3.90 7.93
C ASP A 20 -14.67 -5.16 8.79
N SER A 21 -14.24 -6.32 8.28
CA SER A 21 -14.57 -7.62 8.87
C SER A 21 -13.37 -8.53 9.15
N GLU A 22 -12.15 -8.13 8.78
CA GLU A 22 -10.96 -8.90 9.11
C GLU A 22 -10.68 -8.92 10.61
N GLU A 23 -10.13 -10.03 11.10
CA GLU A 23 -9.83 -10.20 12.53
C GLU A 23 -8.80 -9.19 13.06
N THR A 24 -7.86 -8.74 12.22
CA THR A 24 -6.84 -7.75 12.60
C THR A 24 -6.55 -6.81 11.43
N LEU A 25 -6.04 -5.61 11.74
CA LEU A 25 -5.56 -4.66 10.74
C LEU A 25 -4.48 -5.27 9.83
N ARG A 26 -3.59 -6.09 10.40
CA ARG A 26 -2.59 -6.84 9.62
C ARG A 26 -3.25 -7.76 8.60
N LYS A 27 -4.25 -8.55 9.01
CA LYS A 27 -4.97 -9.44 8.09
C LYS A 27 -5.72 -8.66 7.00
N CYS A 28 -6.21 -7.47 7.33
CA CYS A 28 -6.77 -6.56 6.32
C CYS A 28 -5.72 -6.14 5.29
N ALA A 29 -4.53 -5.70 5.73
CA ALA A 29 -3.42 -5.35 4.83
C ALA A 29 -2.93 -6.55 3.99
N GLU A 30 -2.83 -7.74 4.59
CA GLU A 30 -2.53 -8.99 3.87
C GLU A 30 -3.59 -9.25 2.78
N SER A 31 -4.87 -9.14 3.12
CA SER A 31 -5.96 -9.35 2.15
C SER A 31 -5.96 -8.32 1.02
N ALA A 32 -5.61 -7.06 1.32
CA ALA A 32 -5.51 -5.99 0.33
C ALA A 32 -4.45 -6.32 -0.72
N LEU A 33 -3.25 -6.70 -0.25
CA LEU A 33 -2.13 -7.08 -1.11
C LEU A 33 -2.39 -8.38 -1.88
N ALA A 34 -2.94 -9.40 -1.21
CA ALA A 34 -3.30 -10.66 -1.85
C ALA A 34 -4.31 -10.45 -2.98
N SER A 35 -5.19 -9.46 -2.84
CA SER A 35 -6.17 -9.14 -3.87
C SER A 35 -5.55 -8.56 -5.16
N VAL A 36 -4.35 -7.96 -5.06
CA VAL A 36 -3.58 -7.43 -6.20
C VAL A 36 -2.66 -8.51 -6.78
N LEU A 37 -1.96 -9.27 -5.93
CA LEU A 37 -0.95 -10.26 -6.35
C LEU A 37 -1.54 -11.65 -6.68
N GLY A 38 -2.71 -11.97 -6.13
CA GLY A 38 -3.36 -13.29 -6.21
C GLY A 38 -3.02 -14.22 -5.04
N ASP A 39 -1.78 -14.21 -4.56
CA ASP A 39 -1.34 -14.90 -3.34
C ASP A 39 -0.16 -14.17 -2.69
N LEU A 40 0.24 -14.60 -1.48
CA LEU A 40 1.32 -14.02 -0.69
C LEU A 40 2.48 -14.99 -0.44
N SER A 41 2.62 -16.04 -1.26
CA SER A 41 3.62 -17.10 -1.06
C SER A 41 5.07 -16.57 -1.03
N HIS A 42 5.31 -15.47 -1.74
CA HIS A 42 6.59 -14.79 -1.87
C HIS A 42 6.65 -13.46 -1.10
N THR A 43 5.84 -13.32 -0.05
CA THR A 43 5.74 -12.09 0.73
C THR A 43 5.86 -12.35 2.23
N TYR A 44 6.61 -11.50 2.93
CA TYR A 44 6.71 -11.53 4.38
C TYR A 44 6.32 -10.18 5.00
N PHE A 45 5.34 -10.18 5.90
CA PHE A 45 4.92 -9.00 6.66
C PHE A 45 5.74 -8.85 7.95
N VAL A 46 6.29 -7.66 8.17
CA VAL A 46 7.15 -7.37 9.31
C VAL A 46 6.32 -6.89 10.50
N GLY A 47 6.17 -7.75 11.51
CA GLY A 47 5.46 -7.42 12.75
C GLY A 47 3.94 -7.36 12.59
N ASN A 48 3.26 -7.09 13.71
CA ASN A 48 1.79 -6.94 13.76
C ASN A 48 1.34 -5.49 13.95
N ALA A 49 2.28 -4.58 14.24
CA ALA A 49 2.00 -3.16 14.36
C ALA A 49 2.15 -2.47 12.99
N PRO A 50 1.32 -1.46 12.70
CA PRO A 50 1.52 -0.61 11.53
C PRO A 50 2.84 0.16 11.64
N MET A 51 3.38 0.54 10.48
CA MET A 51 4.64 1.28 10.35
C MET A 51 4.51 2.76 10.69
N GLY A 52 3.28 3.26 10.66
CA GLY A 52 2.95 4.66 10.86
C GLY A 52 1.45 4.89 10.73
N HIS A 53 1.05 6.12 10.98
CA HIS A 53 -0.34 6.58 10.93
C HIS A 53 -0.38 7.83 10.05
N MET A 54 -1.00 7.74 8.88
CA MET A 54 -0.88 8.77 7.83
C MET A 54 -2.16 9.60 7.73
N VAL A 55 -2.24 10.73 8.43
CA VAL A 55 -3.42 11.59 8.37
C VAL A 55 -3.45 12.36 7.04
N ILE A 56 -4.33 11.94 6.13
CA ILE A 56 -4.59 12.65 4.87
C ILE A 56 -5.86 13.48 5.07
N GLN A 57 -5.75 14.81 4.99
CA GLN A 57 -6.86 15.74 5.29
C GLN A 57 -8.13 15.52 4.44
N GLN A 58 -8.00 14.85 3.29
CA GLN A 58 -9.09 14.58 2.35
C GLN A 58 -9.71 13.17 2.51
N MET A 59 -9.20 12.33 3.41
CA MET A 59 -9.74 10.99 3.64
C MET A 59 -10.52 10.93 4.94
N GLU A 60 -11.75 10.38 4.90
CA GLU A 60 -12.52 10.06 6.11
C GLU A 60 -11.85 8.96 6.95
N ASN A 61 -11.11 8.07 6.30
CA ASN A 61 -10.37 6.98 6.95
C ASN A 61 -8.89 7.30 7.00
N VAL A 62 -8.22 6.94 8.10
CA VAL A 62 -6.78 7.13 8.23
C VAL A 62 -6.04 5.85 7.83
N PRO A 63 -5.14 5.89 6.82
CA PRO A 63 -4.31 4.75 6.47
C PRO A 63 -3.36 4.32 7.58
N GLU A 64 -3.33 3.01 7.82
CA GLU A 64 -2.42 2.30 8.72
C GLU A 64 -1.47 1.41 7.90
N PRO A 65 -0.38 1.95 7.33
CA PRO A 65 0.54 1.20 6.47
C PRO A 65 1.24 0.05 7.19
N PHE A 66 1.42 -1.08 6.51
CA PHE A 66 2.17 -2.25 6.98
C PHE A 66 3.38 -2.54 6.08
N LYS A 67 4.50 -2.95 6.69
CA LYS A 67 5.72 -3.30 5.93
C LYS A 67 5.61 -4.73 5.44
N SER A 68 5.81 -4.93 4.15
CA SER A 68 6.06 -6.26 3.59
C SER A 68 7.38 -6.29 2.81
N GLN A 69 7.92 -7.49 2.64
CA GLN A 69 9.14 -7.77 1.89
C GLN A 69 8.83 -8.82 0.83
N VAL A 70 9.41 -8.64 -0.36
CA VAL A 70 9.42 -9.65 -1.41
C VAL A 70 10.52 -10.67 -1.12
N ILE A 71 10.19 -11.96 -1.25
CA ILE A 71 11.12 -13.06 -1.04
C ILE A 71 11.10 -13.99 -2.25
N ASP A 72 12.28 -14.26 -2.82
CA ASP A 72 12.51 -15.34 -3.79
C ASP A 72 11.63 -15.27 -5.06
N THR A 73 11.28 -14.06 -5.50
CA THR A 73 10.64 -13.84 -6.82
C THR A 73 10.94 -12.45 -7.35
N ASN A 74 10.91 -12.32 -8.67
CA ASN A 74 10.92 -11.06 -9.40
C ASN A 74 9.73 -10.95 -10.38
N LYS A 75 8.82 -11.94 -10.39
CA LYS A 75 7.66 -11.98 -11.29
C LYS A 75 6.38 -12.00 -10.46
N PHE A 76 5.52 -11.02 -10.70
CA PHE A 76 4.20 -10.91 -10.08
C PHE A 76 3.12 -10.96 -11.14
N ASN A 77 2.03 -11.63 -10.83
CA ASN A 77 0.83 -11.63 -11.66
C ASN A 77 -0.16 -10.60 -11.09
N ILE A 78 -0.02 -9.35 -11.51
CA ILE A 78 -0.86 -8.24 -11.04
C ILE A 78 -2.26 -8.35 -11.65
N ARG A 79 -3.30 -8.45 -10.80
CA ARG A 79 -4.67 -8.75 -11.26
C ARG A 79 -5.65 -7.57 -11.26
N LYS A 80 -5.46 -6.59 -10.37
CA LYS A 80 -6.45 -5.53 -10.10
C LYS A 80 -6.04 -4.12 -10.51
N CYS A 81 -4.84 -3.96 -11.07
CA CYS A 81 -4.30 -2.69 -11.49
C CYS A 81 -3.93 -2.77 -12.97
N GLU A 82 -4.13 -1.67 -13.70
CA GLU A 82 -3.71 -1.58 -15.11
C GLU A 82 -2.20 -1.58 -15.26
N ASP A 83 -1.50 -1.04 -14.26
CA ASP A 83 -0.04 -0.89 -14.26
C ASP A 83 0.53 -1.03 -12.84
N PHE A 84 1.82 -1.32 -12.74
CA PHE A 84 2.59 -1.34 -11.49
C PHE A 84 4.04 -0.93 -11.75
N VAL A 85 4.66 -0.31 -10.75
CA VAL A 85 6.05 0.12 -10.84
C VAL A 85 6.78 -0.12 -9.52
N TRP A 86 8.00 -0.65 -9.62
CA TRP A 86 8.95 -0.66 -8.52
C TRP A 86 9.76 0.62 -8.58
N VAL A 87 9.74 1.40 -7.51
CA VAL A 87 10.36 2.73 -7.45
C VAL A 87 11.42 2.78 -6.35
N THR A 88 12.41 3.64 -6.58
CA THR A 88 13.32 4.08 -5.53
C THR A 88 12.60 4.99 -4.52
N LYS A 89 13.25 5.26 -3.39
CA LYS A 89 12.71 6.20 -2.39
C LYS A 89 12.47 7.58 -3.02
N ASP A 90 13.40 8.09 -3.81
CA ASP A 90 13.30 9.45 -4.35
C ASP A 90 12.16 9.57 -5.37
N GLU A 91 12.03 8.61 -6.28
CA GLU A 91 10.91 8.54 -7.23
C GLU A 91 9.56 8.44 -6.51
N LEU A 92 9.47 7.68 -5.41
CA LEU A 92 8.24 7.60 -4.62
C LEU A 92 7.78 8.98 -4.12
N LEU A 93 8.70 9.85 -3.73
CA LEU A 93 8.38 11.20 -3.25
C LEU A 93 7.83 12.08 -4.38
N GLU A 94 8.18 11.80 -5.63
CA GLU A 94 7.63 12.49 -6.81
C GLU A 94 6.18 12.06 -7.10
N TYR A 95 5.85 10.78 -6.89
CA TYR A 95 4.48 10.27 -7.04
C TYR A 95 3.54 10.77 -5.93
N PHE A 96 4.06 10.94 -4.70
CA PHE A 96 3.27 11.30 -3.52
C PHE A 96 3.82 12.57 -2.83
N PRO A 97 3.75 13.74 -3.49
CA PRO A 97 4.36 14.96 -2.99
C PRO A 97 3.73 15.46 -1.68
N GLU A 98 2.43 15.24 -1.49
CA GLU A 98 1.72 15.65 -0.27
C GLU A 98 2.12 14.82 0.96
N GLN A 99 2.51 13.56 0.75
CA GLN A 99 2.92 12.62 1.81
C GLN A 99 4.45 12.47 1.89
N ALA A 100 5.21 13.24 1.11
CA ALA A 100 6.66 13.08 0.97
C ALA A 100 7.41 13.15 2.32
N GLU A 101 7.06 14.10 3.19
CA GLU A 101 7.70 14.22 4.52
C GLU A 101 7.44 13.03 5.44
N PHE A 102 6.29 12.37 5.29
CA PHE A 102 5.97 11.16 6.01
C PHE A 102 6.80 9.98 5.49
N PHE A 103 6.84 9.77 4.16
CA PHE A 103 7.62 8.70 3.55
C PHE A 103 9.13 8.86 3.77
N LYS A 104 9.64 10.09 3.81
CA LYS A 104 11.05 10.37 4.14
C LYS A 104 11.48 9.81 5.49
N LYS A 105 10.58 9.87 6.49
CA LYS A 105 10.83 9.37 7.86
C LYS A 105 10.63 7.86 7.98
N MET A 106 9.70 7.29 7.21
CA MET A 106 9.35 5.87 7.28
C MET A 106 10.33 4.98 6.51
N ILE A 107 10.79 5.43 5.34
CA ILE A 107 11.62 4.62 4.42
C ILE A 107 13.08 5.00 4.63
N ILE A 108 13.87 4.03 5.08
CA ILE A 108 15.31 4.20 5.30
C ILE A 108 16.06 3.85 4.01
N SER A 109 17.06 4.67 3.65
CA SER A 109 17.96 4.44 2.52
C SER A 109 19.16 3.62 2.93
#